data_AF-A0A2V5RJP4-F1
#
_entry.id   AF-A0A2V5RJP4-F1
#
_cell.length_a   1.000
_cell.length_b   1.000
_cell.length_c   1.000
_cell.angle_alpha   90.00
_cell.angle_beta   90.00
_cell.angle_gamma   90.00
#
_symmetry.space_group_name_H-M   'P 1'
#
loop_
_entity.id
_entity.type
_entity.pdbx_description
1 polymer ?
#
loop_
_entity_poly.entity_id
_entity_poly.type
_entity_poly.pdbx_seq_one_letter_code
_entity_poly.pdbx_strand_id
1 'polypeptide(L)'
;TTKSAPVPLALLHGLLAAAGLVLLIIGVTQMASAGLPGIALVIFIIAALGGFVLFAMHLKTRPLPGGLIVVHGLLAVAAFTILLIALAHS
;
A
#
# COMPACT_ATOMS: atom_id res chain seq x y z
N THR A 1 20.46 -5.92 16.46
CA THR A 1 19.49 -6.98 16.12
C THR A 1 18.25 -6.30 15.54
N THR A 2 18.05 -6.31 14.23
CA THR A 2 16.84 -5.73 13.65
C THR A 2 15.68 -6.67 13.95
N LYS A 3 14.93 -6.38 15.01
CA LYS A 3 13.75 -7.14 15.39
C LYS A 3 12.76 -7.07 14.24
N SER A 4 12.56 -8.18 13.54
CA SER A 4 11.57 -8.29 12.49
C SER A 4 10.19 -7.96 13.06
N ALA A 5 9.34 -7.28 12.28
CA ALA A 5 7.98 -7.01 12.70
C ALA A 5 7.26 -8.34 13.03
N PRO A 6 6.46 -8.41 14.10
CA PRO A 6 5.69 -9.61 14.42
C PRO A 6 4.80 -10.01 13.25
N VAL A 7 4.86 -11.27 12.83
CA VAL A 7 4.05 -11.82 11.71
C VAL A 7 2.56 -11.49 11.85
N PRO A 8 1.91 -11.58 13.04
CA PRO A 8 0.50 -11.23 13.17
C PRO A 8 0.18 -9.78 12.79
N LEU A 9 1.07 -8.84 13.11
CA LEU A 9 0.90 -7.42 12.75
C LEU A 9 1.06 -7.22 11.25
N ALA A 10 2.02 -7.91 10.61
CA ALA A 10 2.19 -7.86 9.17
C ALA A 10 0.96 -8.43 8.43
N LEU A 11 0.38 -9.51 8.94
CA LEU A 11 -0.85 -10.09 8.41
C LEU A 11 -2.04 -9.15 8.58
N LEU A 12 -2.24 -8.57 9.76
CA LEU A 12 -3.31 -7.62 10.03
C LEU A 12 -3.20 -6.39 9.11
N HIS A 13 -2.00 -5.81 9.02
CA HIS A 13 -1.74 -4.70 8.12
C HIS A 13 -2.03 -5.06 6.66
N GLY A 14 -1.53 -6.20 6.19
CA GLY A 14 -1.77 -6.68 4.82
C GLY A 14 -3.25 -6.87 4.53
N LEU A 15 -4.02 -7.42 5.47
CA LEU A 15 -5.45 -7.62 5.34
C LEU A 15 -6.21 -6.29 5.24
N LEU A 16 -5.90 -5.33 6.13
CA LEU A 16 -6.50 -3.99 6.12
C LEU A 16 -6.12 -3.21 4.86
N ALA A 17 -4.87 -3.30 4.42
CA ALA A 17 -4.40 -2.67 3.20
C ALA A 17 -5.09 -3.25 1.96
N ALA A 18 -5.23 -4.58 1.89
CA ALA A 18 -5.95 -5.24 0.81
C ALA A 18 -7.44 -4.85 0.79
N ALA A 19 -8.10 -4.82 1.95
CA ALA A 19 -9.49 -4.37 2.06
C ALA A 19 -9.64 -2.91 1.59
N GLY A 20 -8.77 -2.01 2.05
CA GLY A 20 -8.76 -0.61 1.61
C GLY A 20 -8.53 -0.45 0.11
N LEU A 21 -7.61 -1.24 -0.47
CA LEU A 21 -7.34 -1.25 -1.90
C LEU A 21 -8.56 -1.74 -2.70
N VAL A 22 -9.25 -2.79 -2.25
CA VAL A 22 -10.49 -3.27 -2.88
C VAL A 22 -11.58 -2.20 -2.84
N LEU A 23 -11.77 -1.55 -1.69
CA LEU A 23 -12.75 -0.45 -1.58
C LEU A 23 -12.40 0.72 -2.48
N LEU A 24 -11.12 1.08 -2.60
CA LEU A 24 -10.67 2.14 -3.51
C LEU A 24 -10.93 1.77 -4.97
N ILE A 25 -10.66 0.52 -5.38
CA ILE A 25 -10.96 0.02 -6.73
C ILE A 25 -12.45 0.18 -7.02
N ILE A 26 -13.31 -0.30 -6.12
CA ILE A 26 -14.77 -0.17 -6.27
C ILE A 26 -15.16 1.30 -6.42
N GLY A 27 -14.67 2.17 -5.53
CA GLY A 27 -14.94 3.60 -5.58
C GLY A 27 -14.54 4.23 -6.91
N VAL A 28 -13.31 4.01 -7.38
CA VAL A 28 -12.79 4.57 -8.65
C VAL A 28 -13.59 4.07 -9.84
N THR A 29 -13.99 2.79 -9.88
CA THR A 29 -14.77 2.23 -11.01
C THR A 29 -16.18 2.79 -11.13
N GLN A 30 -16.72 3.39 -10.07
CA GLN A 30 -18.04 4.04 -10.10
C GLN A 30 -17.97 5.53 -10.50
N MET A 31 -16.77 6.10 -10.65
CA MET A 31 -16.59 7.50 -11.01
C MET A 31 -16.66 7.70 -12.52
N ALA A 32 -17.24 8.83 -12.96
CA ALA A 32 -17.28 9.20 -14.38
C ALA A 32 -15.87 9.47 -14.97
N SER A 33 -14.93 9.89 -14.13
CA SER A 33 -13.51 10.01 -14.48
C SER A 33 -12.63 9.66 -13.27
N ALA A 34 -11.53 8.96 -13.52
CA ALA A 34 -10.69 8.45 -12.43
C ALA A 34 -9.82 9.54 -11.77
N GLY A 35 -9.44 10.61 -12.48
CA GLY A 35 -8.74 11.79 -11.93
C GLY A 35 -7.58 11.47 -10.97
N LEU A 36 -7.47 12.26 -9.89
CA LEU A 36 -6.52 12.02 -8.80
C LEU A 36 -6.74 10.67 -8.07
N PRO A 37 -7.98 10.21 -7.80
CA PRO A 37 -8.20 8.89 -7.18
C PRO A 37 -7.60 7.72 -7.98
N GLY A 38 -7.65 7.79 -9.31
CA GLY A 38 -7.03 6.82 -10.21
C GLY A 38 -5.51 6.81 -10.10
N ILE A 39 -4.89 7.99 -10.00
CA ILE A 39 -3.44 8.11 -9.78
C ILE A 39 -3.07 7.49 -8.42
N ALA A 40 -3.81 7.83 -7.36
CA ALA A 40 -3.60 7.25 -6.04
C ALA A 40 -3.72 5.71 -6.06
N LEU A 41 -4.73 5.19 -6.78
CA LEU A 41 -4.93 3.75 -6.94
C LEU A 41 -3.71 3.06 -7.59
N VAL A 42 -3.17 3.61 -8.68
CA VAL A 42 -1.97 3.06 -9.34
C VAL A 42 -0.78 3.02 -8.38
N ILE A 43 -0.55 4.10 -7.63
CA ILE A 43 0.56 4.16 -6.67
C ILE A 43 0.34 3.16 -5.52
N PHE A 44 -0.89 3.01 -5.01
CA PHE A 44 -1.21 2.00 -4.01
C PHE A 44 -0.99 0.57 -4.51
N ILE A 45 -1.27 0.26 -5.77
CA ILE A 45 -0.97 -1.05 -6.36
C ILE A 45 0.54 -1.30 -6.35
N ILE A 46 1.35 -0.32 -6.77
CA ILE A 46 2.81 -0.44 -6.73
C ILE A 46 3.31 -0.61 -5.29
N ALA A 47 2.76 0.15 -4.35
CA ALA A 47 3.08 0.01 -2.93
C ALA A 47 2.72 -1.39 -2.41
N ALA A 48 1.52 -1.89 -2.71
CA ALA A 48 1.04 -3.21 -2.28
C ALA A 48 1.93 -4.34 -2.81
N LEU A 49 2.40 -4.26 -4.06
CA LEU A 49 3.36 -5.20 -4.63
C LEU A 49 4.69 -5.17 -3.85
N GLY A 50 5.20 -3.98 -3.53
CA GLY A 50 6.39 -3.84 -2.66
C GLY A 50 6.20 -4.49 -1.29
N GLY A 51 5.03 -4.31 -0.68
CA GLY A 51 4.68 -4.93 0.61
C GLY A 51 4.61 -6.45 0.53
N PHE A 52 4.03 -7.00 -0.54
CA PHE A 52 3.96 -8.44 -0.77
C PHE A 52 5.34 -9.07 -0.95
N VAL A 53 6.25 -8.39 -1.68
CA VAL A 53 7.64 -8.84 -1.84
C VAL A 53 8.37 -8.85 -0.49
N LEU A 54 8.21 -7.81 0.33
CA LEU A 54 8.77 -7.75 1.69
C LEU A 54 8.23 -8.88 2.57
N PHE A 55 6.93 -9.14 2.52
CA PHE A 55 6.30 -10.22 3.28
C PHE A 55 6.80 -11.61 2.81
N ALA A 56 6.90 -11.84 1.51
CA ALA A 56 7.45 -13.08 0.97
C ALA A 56 8.91 -13.30 1.38
N MET A 57 9.73 -12.24 1.41
CA MET A 57 11.11 -12.33 1.91
C MET A 57 11.16 -12.62 3.42
N HIS A 58 10.25 -12.03 4.19
CA HIS A 58 10.11 -12.30 5.62
C HIS A 58 9.78 -13.78 5.89
N LEU A 59 8.84 -14.36 5.13
CA LEU A 59 8.50 -15.79 5.19
C LEU A 59 9.66 -16.70 4.81
N LYS A 60 10.49 -16.28 3.85
CA LYS A 60 11.70 -17.00 3.41
C LYS A 60 12.91 -16.77 4.32
N THR A 61 12.72 -16.15 5.50
CA THR A 61 13.76 -15.77 6.47
C THR A 61 14.95 -15.02 5.85
N ARG A 62 14.71 -14.32 4.72
CA ARG A 62 15.71 -13.51 4.04
C ARG A 62 15.84 -12.16 4.75
N PRO A 63 17.03 -11.55 4.75
CA PRO A 63 17.18 -10.18 5.25
C PRO A 63 16.29 -9.25 4.41
N LEU A 64 15.46 -8.45 5.09
CA LEU A 64 14.63 -7.46 4.39
C LEU A 64 15.52 -6.29 3.96
N PRO A 65 15.54 -5.92 2.67
CA PRO A 65 16.29 -4.78 2.19
C PRO A 65 15.65 -3.48 2.69
N GLY A 66 16.38 -2.74 3.53
CA GLY A 66 15.89 -1.49 4.13
C GLY A 66 15.40 -0.47 3.10
N GLY A 67 16.04 -0.42 1.92
CA GLY A 67 15.60 0.45 0.82
C GLY A 67 14.18 0.15 0.34
N LEU A 68 13.81 -1.13 0.17
CA LEU A 68 12.44 -1.48 -0.26
C LEU A 68 11.41 -1.17 0.84
N ILE A 69 11.76 -1.33 2.11
CA ILE A 69 10.88 -0.94 3.24
C ILE A 69 10.55 0.55 3.16
N VAL A 70 11.58 1.38 2.98
CA VAL A 70 11.41 2.84 2.88
C VAL A 70 10.60 3.21 1.64
N VAL A 71 10.93 2.65 0.47
CA VAL A 71 10.20 2.93 -0.78
C VAL A 71 8.73 2.51 -0.67
N HIS A 72 8.43 1.32 -0.15
CA HIS A 72 7.07 0.84 0.07
C HIS A 72 6.28 1.81 0.96
N GLY A 73 6.85 2.18 2.12
CA GLY A 73 6.21 3.10 3.06
C GLY A 73 5.98 4.49 2.46
N LEU A 74 6.97 5.05 1.77
CA LEU A 74 6.86 6.37 1.13
C LEU A 74 5.81 6.37 0.02
N LEU A 75 5.77 5.33 -0.81
CA LEU A 75 4.73 5.21 -1.85
C LEU A 75 3.33 5.12 -1.23
N ALA A 76 3.17 4.35 -0.15
CA ALA A 76 1.88 4.22 0.54
C ALA A 76 1.42 5.56 1.14
N VAL A 77 2.33 6.30 1.79
CA VAL A 77 2.02 7.63 2.36
C VAL A 77 1.70 8.63 1.24
N ALA A 78 2.48 8.66 0.16
CA ALA A 78 2.22 9.56 -0.97
C ALA A 78 0.89 9.25 -1.67
N ALA A 79 0.56 7.98 -1.89
CA ALA A 79 -0.72 7.58 -2.46
C ALA A 79 -1.89 7.99 -1.56
N PHE A 80 -1.73 7.81 -0.24
CA PHE A 80 -2.73 8.20 0.74
C PHE A 80 -2.95 9.72 0.77
N THR A 81 -1.89 10.52 0.74
CA THR A 81 -2.02 12.00 0.71
C THR A 81 -2.67 12.47 -0.58
N ILE A 82 -2.32 11.88 -1.74
CA ILE A 82 -3.00 12.19 -3.01
C ILE A 82 -4.49 11.85 -2.93
N LEU A 83 -4.85 10.71 -2.34
CA LEU A 83 -6.25 10.33 -2.16
C LEU A 83 -7.00 11.31 -1.25
N LEU A 84 -6.38 11.78 -0.16
CA LEU A 84 -6.98 12.79 0.71
C LEU A 84 -7.17 14.13 0.02
N ILE A 85 -6.20 14.56 -0.80
CA ILE A 85 -6.33 15.75 -1.64
C ILE A 85 -7.48 15.57 -2.63
N ALA A 86 -7.58 14.41 -3.28
CA ALA A 86 -8.68 14.14 -4.20
C ALA A 86 -10.05 14.27 -3.52
N LEU A 87 -10.19 13.73 -2.31
CA LEU A 87 -11.43 13.80 -1.53
C LEU A 87 -11.73 15.22 -1.02
N ALA A 88 -10.72 16.02 -0.71
CA ALA A 88 -10.90 17.41 -0.29
C ALA A 88 -11.35 18.33 -1.44
N HIS A 89 -11.19 17.89 -2.69
CA HIS A 89 -11.52 18.63 -3.90
C HIS A 89 -12.70 18.04 -4.70
N SER A 90 -13.29 16.94 -4.23
CA SER A 90 -14.46 16.27 -4.82
C SER A 90 -15.77 16.77 -4.22
#